data_AF-A0A352XLL3-F1
#
_entry.id   AF-A0A352XLL3-F1
#
_cell.length_a   1.000
_cell.length_b   1.000
_cell.length_c   1.000
_cell.angle_alpha   90.00
_cell.angle_beta   90.00
_cell.angle_gamma   90.00
#
_symmetry.space_group_name_H-M   'P 1'
#
loop_
_entity.id
_entity.type
_entity.pdbx_description
1 polymer ?
#
loop_
_entity_poly.entity_id
_entity_poly.type
_entity_poly.pdbx_seq_one_letter_code
_entity_poly.pdbx_strand_id
1 'polypeptide(L)'
;MKKIRHTCSLILFLLSARFACAGSIDPARVAVVFNQSLPESVELARSYQKARSIPEKNMIGLDLPDREEITRAEYVSMLEKPLRDLFDKNRWWKRGRTSEGVIVASENQIEVMVTMRGVPLKISRLAKEASPESKTQKDPAATPANPVQDANEAAVDSELAILSYDGHLLEGPIKNPYFESKSSFTDAQFPYIMLVGRIDGPSFAICQRMISDAKQAERTGLWGRAYVDIAQFYPEGDSWLRSVAAQTSDAGIPVEVHGWKEVFPKHYPLRDVSTYFGWYEWNVCGPFVKPGFAFKTGAVAVHLHSFSAATLRSETTNWCGPLLARGAAVTLGNVYEPYLSMTHNFDKFQKNLLEGATVVEAAYAAIPVLSWQGIVLGDPLYRPYLHLDATGEKVALDRPYRALRVAKMLNTESDSKYLAEIERVGRTKSNSIFLESLGLIHLMRKQEAKALQFIREAKAFYPEPADRLRCEMHVIGVDRDAGRIEMAIRALRLAETTYAGIPEIESVRSMLALLDPPPPPPVPFGQKAPLPKK
;
A
#
# COMPACT_ATOMS: atom_id res chain seq x y z
N MET A 1 50.01 -29.72 41.99
CA MET A 1 48.58 -29.52 41.68
C MET A 1 48.45 -28.41 40.64
N LYS A 2 48.24 -28.77 39.36
CA LYS A 2 48.19 -27.84 38.22
C LYS A 2 46.78 -27.25 38.08
N LYS A 3 46.68 -25.92 38.03
CA LYS A 3 45.44 -25.17 37.75
C LYS A 3 45.12 -25.29 36.25
N ILE A 4 44.01 -25.94 35.92
CA ILE A 4 43.44 -25.99 34.57
C ILE A 4 42.57 -24.74 34.40
N ARG A 5 42.97 -23.84 33.48
CA ARG A 5 42.13 -22.74 33.00
C ARG A 5 41.22 -23.29 31.90
N HIS A 6 39.92 -23.25 32.10
CA HIS A 6 38.94 -23.52 31.05
C HIS A 6 38.74 -22.26 30.21
N THR A 7 39.35 -22.23 29.03
CA THR A 7 39.05 -21.29 27.95
C THR A 7 37.79 -21.80 27.24
N CYS A 8 36.64 -21.17 27.51
CA CYS A 8 35.45 -21.33 26.69
C CYS A 8 35.64 -20.56 25.37
N SER A 9 36.05 -21.26 24.31
CA SER A 9 35.94 -20.76 22.94
C SER A 9 34.46 -20.75 22.54
N LEU A 10 33.85 -19.56 22.51
CA LEU A 10 32.54 -19.34 21.92
C LEU A 10 32.71 -19.34 20.39
N ILE A 11 32.37 -20.46 19.76
CA ILE A 11 32.33 -20.58 18.30
C ILE A 11 31.12 -19.77 17.81
N LEU A 12 31.40 -18.61 17.21
CA LEU A 12 30.44 -17.75 16.52
C LEU A 12 30.05 -18.43 15.20
N PHE A 13 28.99 -19.23 15.21
CA PHE A 13 28.37 -19.72 13.97
C PHE A 13 27.67 -18.53 13.28
N LEU A 14 28.35 -17.92 12.31
CA LEU A 14 27.76 -17.05 11.31
C LEU A 14 26.84 -17.89 10.40
N LEU A 15 25.62 -18.17 10.85
CA LEU A 15 24.55 -18.54 9.93
C LEU A 15 24.15 -17.28 9.15
N SER A 16 24.83 -17.06 8.03
CA SER A 16 24.33 -16.19 6.97
C SER A 16 23.07 -16.86 6.42
N ALA A 17 21.90 -16.49 6.94
CA ALA A 17 20.66 -16.64 6.19
C ALA A 17 20.85 -15.82 4.92
N ARG A 18 21.23 -16.50 3.83
CA ARG A 18 21.27 -15.89 2.50
C ARG A 18 19.82 -15.62 2.12
N PHE A 19 19.30 -14.46 2.49
CA PHE A 19 18.28 -13.83 1.66
C PHE A 19 18.94 -13.69 0.30
N ALA A 20 18.55 -14.53 -0.66
CA ALA A 20 18.90 -14.29 -2.04
C ALA A 20 18.31 -12.90 -2.35
N CYS A 21 19.16 -11.87 -2.40
CA CYS A 21 18.72 -10.58 -2.91
C CYS A 21 18.12 -10.87 -4.28
N ALA A 22 16.83 -10.61 -4.44
CA ALA A 22 16.23 -10.51 -5.77
C ALA A 22 17.17 -9.62 -6.60
N GLY A 23 17.58 -10.10 -7.78
CA GLY A 23 18.44 -9.33 -8.68
C GLY A 23 17.85 -7.94 -8.89
N SER A 24 18.66 -6.89 -8.85
CA SER A 24 18.16 -5.55 -9.20
C SER A 24 17.82 -5.52 -10.68
N ILE A 25 16.64 -5.00 -11.04
CA ILE A 25 16.29 -4.75 -12.44
C ILE A 25 17.32 -3.78 -13.03
N ASP A 26 17.95 -4.18 -14.12
CA ASP A 26 18.96 -3.37 -14.83
C ASP A 26 18.29 -2.09 -15.36
N PRO A 27 18.82 -0.87 -15.07
CA PRO A 27 18.30 0.38 -15.64
C PRO A 27 18.14 0.37 -17.17
N ALA A 28 18.94 -0.41 -17.90
CA ALA A 28 18.81 -0.56 -19.34
C ALA A 28 17.52 -1.28 -19.79
N ARG A 29 16.86 -2.00 -18.88
CA ARG A 29 15.58 -2.70 -19.08
C ARG A 29 14.38 -1.88 -18.61
N VAL A 30 14.59 -0.60 -18.29
CA VAL A 30 13.55 0.32 -17.79
C VAL A 30 13.28 1.41 -18.82
N ALA A 31 12.05 1.54 -19.30
CA ALA A 31 11.60 2.64 -20.15
C ALA A 31 10.81 3.68 -19.33
N VAL A 32 10.96 4.96 -19.65
CA VAL A 32 10.23 6.06 -19.01
C VAL A 32 9.36 6.75 -20.04
N VAL A 33 8.04 6.78 -19.82
CA VAL A 33 7.06 7.47 -20.66
C VAL A 33 6.60 8.73 -19.96
N PHE A 34 6.71 9.87 -20.65
CA PHE A 34 6.32 11.17 -20.11
C PHE A 34 5.58 12.00 -21.16
N ASN A 35 4.76 12.94 -20.68
CA ASN A 35 4.04 13.87 -21.54
C ASN A 35 4.96 15.03 -21.93
N GLN A 36 5.45 15.03 -23.16
CA GLN A 36 6.39 16.06 -23.62
C GLN A 36 5.75 17.44 -23.76
N SER A 37 4.42 17.50 -23.88
CA SER A 37 3.64 18.74 -23.91
C SER A 37 3.53 19.41 -22.53
N LEU A 38 3.91 18.71 -21.46
CA LEU A 38 3.84 19.21 -20.08
C LEU A 38 5.26 19.37 -19.50
N PRO A 39 5.76 20.61 -19.29
CA PRO A 39 7.12 20.84 -18.79
C PRO A 39 7.45 20.11 -17.47
N GLU A 40 6.50 20.07 -16.53
CA GLU A 40 6.65 19.36 -15.26
C GLU A 40 6.81 17.83 -15.45
N SER A 41 6.17 17.24 -16.47
CA SER A 41 6.32 15.82 -16.80
C SER A 41 7.72 15.53 -17.30
N VAL A 42 8.25 16.40 -18.18
CA VAL A 42 9.62 16.31 -18.70
C VAL A 42 10.63 16.41 -17.56
N GLU A 43 10.49 17.42 -16.68
CA GLU A 43 11.39 17.62 -15.55
C GLU A 43 11.37 16.42 -14.58
N LEU A 44 10.18 15.86 -14.30
CA LEU A 44 10.03 14.68 -13.47
C LEU A 44 10.72 13.46 -14.09
N ALA A 45 10.51 13.22 -15.39
CA ALA A 45 11.16 12.14 -16.13
C ALA A 45 12.69 12.25 -16.06
N ARG A 46 13.26 13.45 -16.26
CA ARG A 46 14.71 13.70 -16.16
C ARG A 46 15.24 13.49 -14.75
N SER A 47 14.47 13.90 -13.74
CA SER A 47 14.82 13.67 -12.33
C SER A 47 14.88 12.18 -12.01
N TYR A 48 13.88 11.41 -12.45
CA TYR A 48 13.84 9.96 -12.26
C TYR A 48 14.94 9.23 -13.03
N GLN A 49 15.18 9.64 -14.29
CA GLN A 49 16.27 9.14 -15.13
C GLN A 49 17.61 9.23 -14.40
N LYS A 50 17.91 10.41 -13.83
CA LYS A 50 19.14 10.64 -13.08
C LYS A 50 19.19 9.82 -11.79
N ALA A 51 18.07 9.70 -11.07
CA ALA A 51 18.01 8.97 -9.81
C ALA A 51 18.23 7.45 -9.95
N ARG A 52 17.84 6.88 -11.10
CA ARG A 52 17.94 5.44 -11.41
C ARG A 52 18.94 5.10 -12.52
N SER A 53 19.71 6.07 -13.02
CA SER A 53 20.69 5.90 -14.09
C SER A 53 20.11 5.28 -15.37
N ILE A 54 18.90 5.69 -15.74
CA ILE A 54 18.19 5.15 -16.91
C ILE A 54 18.81 5.71 -18.20
N PRO A 55 19.12 4.87 -19.20
CA PRO A 55 19.73 5.34 -20.45
C PRO A 55 18.86 6.35 -21.22
N GLU A 56 19.49 7.32 -21.88
CA GLU A 56 18.78 8.35 -22.66
C GLU A 56 17.84 7.76 -23.72
N LYS A 57 18.28 6.68 -24.39
CA LYS A 57 17.48 5.99 -25.42
C LYS A 57 16.16 5.40 -24.87
N ASN A 58 16.06 5.22 -23.55
CA ASN A 58 14.89 4.67 -22.87
C ASN A 58 13.91 5.77 -22.38
N MET A 59 14.21 7.05 -22.66
CA MET A 59 13.35 8.17 -22.34
C MET A 59 12.41 8.46 -23.51
N ILE A 60 11.11 8.32 -23.29
CA ILE A 60 10.06 8.35 -24.32
C ILE A 60 9.11 9.52 -24.04
N GLY A 61 9.28 10.61 -24.79
CA GLY A 61 8.35 11.74 -24.79
C GLY A 61 7.23 11.53 -25.81
N LEU A 62 5.99 11.71 -25.39
CA LEU A 62 4.80 11.65 -26.26
C LEU A 62 3.96 12.92 -26.07
N ASP A 63 3.35 13.41 -27.15
CA ASP A 63 2.37 14.50 -27.08
C ASP A 63 1.05 13.96 -26.54
N LEU A 64 0.75 14.24 -25.27
CA LEU A 64 -0.42 13.70 -24.58
C LEU A 64 -1.29 14.84 -24.03
N PRO A 65 -2.62 14.64 -23.92
CA PRO A 65 -3.49 15.63 -23.29
C PRO A 65 -3.25 15.72 -21.78
N ASP A 66 -3.41 16.91 -21.21
CA ASP A 66 -3.35 17.14 -19.77
C ASP A 66 -4.71 16.84 -19.10
N ARG A 67 -5.08 15.56 -19.07
CA ARG A 67 -6.25 15.04 -18.33
C ARG A 67 -6.07 13.57 -17.97
N GLU A 68 -6.76 13.13 -16.92
CA GLU A 68 -6.62 11.76 -16.40
C GLU A 68 -7.34 10.71 -17.27
N GLU A 69 -8.42 11.08 -17.93
CA GLU A 69 -9.25 10.14 -18.70
C GLU A 69 -9.22 10.46 -20.19
N ILE A 70 -8.93 9.43 -20.99
CA ILE A 70 -8.90 9.50 -22.45
C ILE A 70 -9.81 8.43 -23.05
N THR A 71 -10.23 8.64 -24.30
CA THR A 71 -10.98 7.63 -25.05
C THR A 71 -10.06 6.50 -25.51
N ARG A 72 -10.64 5.34 -25.84
CA ARG A 72 -9.90 4.21 -26.44
C ARG A 72 -9.18 4.61 -27.74
N ALA A 73 -9.81 5.44 -28.57
CA ALA A 73 -9.20 5.93 -29.81
C ALA A 73 -7.97 6.81 -29.56
N GLU A 74 -8.03 7.66 -28.54
CA GLU A 74 -6.88 8.48 -28.11
C GLU A 74 -5.77 7.63 -27.52
N TYR A 75 -6.10 6.63 -26.70
CA TYR A 75 -5.11 5.66 -26.19
C TYR A 75 -4.37 4.98 -27.35
N VAL A 76 -5.11 4.44 -28.33
CA VAL A 76 -4.50 3.75 -29.48
C VAL A 76 -3.59 4.68 -30.28
N SER A 77 -4.08 5.88 -30.60
CA SER A 77 -3.36 6.81 -31.48
C SER A 77 -2.20 7.54 -30.82
N MET A 78 -2.29 7.84 -29.52
CA MET A 78 -1.32 8.68 -28.81
C MET A 78 -0.35 7.89 -27.92
N LEU A 79 -0.72 6.68 -27.48
CA LEU A 79 0.10 5.84 -26.60
C LEU A 79 0.47 4.51 -27.27
N GLU A 80 -0.51 3.65 -27.52
CA GLU A 80 -0.27 2.26 -27.93
C GLU A 80 0.53 2.16 -29.23
N LYS A 81 0.03 2.78 -30.31
CA LYS A 81 0.68 2.72 -31.63
C LYS A 81 2.06 3.40 -31.63
N PRO A 82 2.22 4.65 -31.14
CA PRO A 82 3.55 5.27 -31.06
C PRO A 82 4.58 4.45 -30.27
N LEU A 83 4.16 3.82 -29.16
CA LEU A 83 5.04 2.95 -28.38
C LEU A 83 5.39 1.66 -29.13
N ARG A 84 4.42 0.99 -29.76
CA ARG A 84 4.69 -0.21 -30.59
C ARG A 84 5.66 0.12 -31.74
N ASP A 85 5.42 1.21 -32.46
CA ASP A 85 6.27 1.68 -33.56
C ASP A 85 7.71 1.96 -33.06
N LEU A 86 7.86 2.54 -31.87
CA LEU A 86 9.16 2.80 -31.24
C LEU A 86 9.88 1.51 -30.83
N PHE A 87 9.17 0.56 -30.21
CA PHE A 87 9.75 -0.72 -29.80
C PHE A 87 10.22 -1.53 -31.02
N ASP A 88 9.45 -1.53 -32.12
CA ASP A 88 9.85 -2.14 -33.39
C ASP A 88 11.10 -1.44 -33.98
N LYS A 89 11.08 -0.11 -34.06
CA LYS A 89 12.19 0.70 -34.58
C LYS A 89 13.49 0.47 -33.82
N ASN A 90 13.41 0.42 -32.49
CA ASN A 90 14.56 0.24 -31.61
C ASN A 90 14.96 -1.24 -31.45
N ARG A 91 14.20 -2.18 -32.01
CA ARG A 91 14.38 -3.63 -31.86
C ARG A 91 14.44 -4.04 -30.38
N TRP A 92 13.62 -3.41 -29.55
CA TRP A 92 13.51 -3.76 -28.13
C TRP A 92 12.80 -5.08 -27.92
N TRP A 93 11.97 -5.51 -28.86
CA TRP A 93 11.35 -6.83 -28.84
C TRP A 93 11.48 -7.55 -30.18
N LYS A 94 11.17 -8.84 -30.16
CA LYS A 94 10.79 -9.61 -31.34
C LYS A 94 9.38 -10.13 -31.12
N ARG A 95 8.54 -10.04 -32.14
CA ARG A 95 7.14 -10.44 -32.06
C ARG A 95 6.84 -11.58 -33.02
N GLY A 96 5.93 -12.45 -32.59
CA GLY A 96 5.41 -13.56 -33.38
C GLY A 96 3.90 -13.64 -33.25
N ARG A 97 3.25 -14.26 -34.23
CA ARG A 97 1.81 -14.49 -34.21
C ARG A 97 1.51 -15.84 -33.54
N THR A 98 0.61 -15.87 -32.57
CA THR A 98 0.14 -17.09 -31.92
C THR A 98 -0.86 -17.85 -32.81
N SER A 99 -1.24 -19.07 -32.41
CA SER A 99 -2.28 -19.87 -33.08
C SER A 99 -3.63 -19.16 -33.12
N GLU A 100 -3.91 -18.32 -32.13
CA GLU A 100 -5.15 -17.54 -31.98
C GLU A 100 -5.14 -16.25 -32.79
N GLY A 101 -4.07 -15.96 -33.54
CA GLY A 101 -3.95 -14.79 -34.41
C GLY A 101 -3.45 -13.52 -33.71
N VAL A 102 -3.26 -13.55 -32.39
CA VAL A 102 -2.69 -12.44 -31.59
C VAL A 102 -1.20 -12.35 -31.87
N ILE A 103 -0.67 -11.15 -32.04
CA ILE A 103 0.77 -10.93 -32.11
C ILE A 103 1.27 -10.62 -30.70
N VAL A 104 2.32 -11.31 -30.24
CA VAL A 104 2.92 -11.11 -28.91
C VAL A 104 4.44 -11.10 -29.00
N ALA A 105 5.11 -10.50 -28.02
CA ALA A 105 6.57 -10.55 -27.94
C ALA A 105 7.07 -11.93 -27.49
N SER A 106 8.03 -12.50 -28.24
CA SER A 106 8.79 -13.70 -27.87
C SER A 106 10.12 -13.37 -27.20
N GLU A 107 10.61 -12.14 -27.39
CA GLU A 107 11.75 -11.55 -26.69
C GLU A 107 11.42 -10.10 -26.36
N ASN A 108 11.80 -9.61 -25.19
CA ASN A 108 11.63 -8.20 -24.82
C ASN A 108 12.81 -7.73 -23.94
N GLN A 109 13.41 -6.61 -24.33
CA GLN A 109 14.51 -5.97 -23.63
C GLN A 109 14.03 -5.03 -22.53
N ILE A 110 12.82 -4.47 -22.66
CA ILE A 110 12.21 -3.62 -21.64
C ILE A 110 11.35 -4.51 -20.75
N GLU A 111 11.66 -4.51 -19.46
CA GLU A 111 10.92 -5.26 -18.43
C GLU A 111 10.00 -4.35 -17.63
N VAL A 112 10.42 -3.11 -17.40
CA VAL A 112 9.69 -2.14 -16.60
C VAL A 112 9.39 -0.91 -17.45
N MET A 113 8.15 -0.45 -17.40
CA MET A 113 7.75 0.85 -17.92
C MET A 113 7.33 1.77 -16.77
N VAL A 114 7.83 3.00 -16.75
CA VAL A 114 7.49 4.00 -15.74
C VAL A 114 6.75 5.15 -16.40
N THR A 115 5.49 5.36 -16.04
CA THR A 115 4.70 6.50 -16.50
C THR A 115 4.86 7.68 -15.54
N MET A 116 5.07 8.87 -16.10
CA MET A 116 5.23 10.09 -15.33
C MET A 116 3.92 10.87 -15.22
N ARG A 117 3.82 11.73 -14.21
CA ARG A 117 2.76 12.74 -14.09
C ARG A 117 2.50 13.42 -15.43
N GLY A 118 1.24 13.46 -15.85
CA GLY A 118 0.81 14.03 -17.13
C GLY A 118 0.58 12.99 -18.24
N VAL A 119 1.00 11.74 -18.06
CA VAL A 119 0.50 10.61 -18.86
C VAL A 119 -0.93 10.29 -18.38
N PRO A 120 -1.93 10.13 -19.27
CA PRO A 120 -3.29 9.78 -18.89
C PRO A 120 -3.36 8.57 -17.96
N LEU A 121 -4.30 8.60 -17.01
CA LEU A 121 -4.45 7.60 -15.96
C LEU A 121 -5.29 6.40 -16.43
N LYS A 122 -6.38 6.67 -17.15
CA LYS A 122 -7.41 5.68 -17.44
C LYS A 122 -8.09 5.90 -18.79
N ILE A 123 -8.65 4.82 -19.31
CA ILE A 123 -9.33 4.75 -20.60
C ILE A 123 -10.82 4.61 -20.35
N SER A 124 -11.61 5.53 -20.89
CA SER A 124 -13.06 5.52 -20.75
C SER A 124 -13.69 4.34 -21.49
N ARG A 125 -14.82 3.85 -20.96
CA ARG A 125 -15.61 2.79 -21.59
C ARG A 125 -16.05 3.18 -23.00
N LEU A 126 -15.85 2.26 -23.96
CA LEU A 126 -16.42 2.37 -25.30
C LEU A 126 -17.89 1.92 -25.26
N ALA A 127 -18.81 2.80 -25.64
CA ALA A 127 -20.22 2.45 -25.77
C ALA A 127 -20.40 1.41 -26.90
N LYS A 128 -21.07 0.28 -26.61
CA LYS A 128 -21.52 -0.64 -27.67
C LYS A 128 -22.64 0.05 -28.46
N GLU A 129 -22.54 0.06 -29.79
CA GLU A 129 -23.67 0.49 -30.63
C GLU A 129 -24.88 -0.40 -30.32
N ALA A 130 -26.03 0.21 -30.03
CA ALA A 130 -27.27 -0.55 -29.83
C ALA A 130 -27.58 -1.34 -31.10
N SER A 131 -27.73 -2.67 -30.98
CA SER A 131 -28.19 -3.52 -32.08
C SER A 131 -29.48 -2.95 -32.68
N PRO A 132 -29.62 -2.92 -34.02
CA PRO A 132 -30.78 -2.30 -34.69
C PRO A 132 -32.15 -2.88 -34.27
N GLU A 133 -32.17 -4.03 -33.61
CA GLU A 133 -33.38 -4.71 -33.11
C GLU A 133 -33.91 -4.14 -31.77
N SER A 134 -33.19 -3.28 -31.05
CA SER A 134 -33.64 -2.75 -29.74
C SER A 134 -34.38 -1.40 -29.81
N LYS A 135 -34.70 -0.89 -31.01
CA LYS A 135 -35.32 0.45 -31.21
C LYS A 135 -36.79 0.57 -30.80
N THR A 136 -37.34 -0.33 -29.98
CA THR A 136 -38.74 -0.27 -29.52
C THR A 136 -38.94 -0.08 -28.02
N GLN A 137 -37.89 0.09 -27.21
CA GLN A 137 -38.07 0.50 -25.82
C GLN A 137 -37.10 1.61 -25.43
N LYS A 138 -37.66 2.69 -24.87
CA LYS A 138 -36.93 3.74 -24.14
C LYS A 138 -36.36 3.13 -22.87
N ASP A 139 -35.26 2.39 -22.97
CA ASP A 139 -34.47 2.01 -21.80
C ASP A 139 -33.24 2.94 -21.69
N PRO A 140 -33.04 3.60 -20.54
CA PRO A 140 -31.85 4.39 -20.30
C PRO A 140 -30.64 3.46 -20.26
N ALA A 141 -29.66 3.71 -21.12
CA ALA A 141 -28.32 3.11 -21.16
C ALA A 141 -28.28 1.62 -20.74
N ALA A 142 -28.43 0.71 -21.72
CA ALA A 142 -28.41 -0.73 -21.53
C ALA A 142 -27.33 -1.17 -20.51
N THR A 143 -27.78 -1.62 -19.34
CA THR A 143 -26.93 -2.27 -18.34
C THR A 143 -26.20 -3.44 -19.01
N PRO A 144 -24.86 -3.56 -18.89
CA PRO A 144 -24.13 -4.68 -19.50
C PRO A 144 -24.69 -6.02 -19.03
N ALA A 145 -24.87 -6.97 -19.96
CA ALA A 145 -25.39 -8.29 -19.67
C ALA A 145 -24.45 -9.08 -18.74
N ASN A 146 -23.14 -8.82 -18.86
CA ASN A 146 -22.12 -9.27 -17.93
C ASN A 146 -21.17 -8.10 -17.57
N PRO A 147 -21.34 -7.46 -16.40
CA PRO A 147 -20.53 -6.30 -15.99
C PRO A 147 -19.01 -6.49 -16.06
N VAL A 148 -18.50 -7.72 -15.90
CA VAL A 148 -17.07 -8.03 -16.02
C VAL A 148 -16.69 -8.29 -17.48
N GLN A 149 -17.40 -9.21 -18.15
CA GLN A 149 -17.06 -9.62 -19.52
C GLN A 149 -17.43 -8.60 -20.59
N ASP A 150 -18.22 -7.58 -20.27
CA ASP A 150 -18.55 -6.48 -21.18
C ASP A 150 -17.72 -5.23 -20.90
N ALA A 151 -16.95 -5.18 -19.81
CA ALA A 151 -16.13 -4.02 -19.46
C ALA A 151 -14.93 -3.89 -20.39
N ASN A 152 -14.67 -2.68 -20.86
CA ASN A 152 -13.56 -2.35 -21.75
C ASN A 152 -12.87 -1.02 -21.36
N GLU A 153 -13.33 -0.40 -20.28
CA GLU A 153 -12.61 0.61 -19.52
C GLU A 153 -11.44 -0.05 -18.76
N ALA A 154 -10.32 0.64 -18.67
CA ALA A 154 -9.11 0.11 -18.03
C ALA A 154 -8.21 1.23 -17.52
N ALA A 155 -7.29 0.88 -16.62
CA ALA A 155 -6.13 1.71 -16.35
C ALA A 155 -5.19 1.72 -17.56
N VAL A 156 -4.65 2.89 -17.90
CA VAL A 156 -3.62 3.01 -18.95
C VAL A 156 -2.42 2.13 -18.62
N ASP A 157 -2.01 2.08 -17.34
CA ASP A 157 -0.86 1.31 -16.90
C ASP A 157 -1.06 -0.21 -17.11
N SER A 158 -2.28 -0.69 -16.87
CA SER A 158 -2.63 -2.12 -17.04
C SER A 158 -2.65 -2.54 -18.51
N GLU A 159 -3.01 -1.62 -19.41
CA GLU A 159 -3.01 -1.81 -20.86
C GLU A 159 -1.59 -1.73 -21.43
N LEU A 160 -0.76 -0.81 -20.91
CA LEU A 160 0.67 -0.74 -21.24
C LEU A 160 1.43 -1.99 -20.77
N ALA A 161 0.96 -2.65 -19.70
CA ALA A 161 1.55 -3.91 -19.22
C ALA A 161 1.45 -5.03 -20.25
N ILE A 162 0.41 -4.99 -21.10
CA ILE A 162 0.18 -5.94 -22.18
C ILE A 162 0.43 -5.30 -23.55
N LEU A 163 1.24 -4.23 -23.65
CA LEU A 163 1.47 -3.49 -24.91
C LEU A 163 1.85 -4.41 -26.09
N SER A 164 2.53 -5.53 -25.82
CA SER A 164 2.93 -6.49 -26.86
C SER A 164 1.76 -7.27 -27.47
N TYR A 165 0.63 -7.40 -26.77
CA TYR A 165 -0.58 -8.11 -27.22
C TYR A 165 -1.32 -7.28 -28.27
N ASP A 166 -0.97 -7.49 -29.53
CA ASP A 166 -1.57 -6.81 -30.67
C ASP A 166 -2.68 -7.69 -31.28
N GLY A 167 -3.91 -7.18 -31.21
CA GLY A 167 -5.14 -7.90 -31.60
C GLY A 167 -5.82 -8.70 -30.47
N HIS A 168 -5.58 -8.38 -29.20
CA HIS A 168 -6.32 -8.98 -28.08
C HIS A 168 -7.78 -8.45 -28.00
N LEU A 169 -8.65 -9.20 -27.33
CA LEU A 169 -10.01 -8.75 -27.03
C LEU A 169 -9.96 -7.61 -26.01
N LEU A 170 -10.67 -6.51 -26.29
CA LEU A 170 -10.73 -5.36 -25.38
C LEU A 170 -11.60 -5.64 -24.15
N GLU A 171 -12.56 -6.53 -24.29
CA GLU A 171 -13.49 -6.84 -23.22
C GLU A 171 -12.91 -7.82 -22.19
N GLY A 172 -13.06 -7.44 -20.93
CA GLY A 172 -12.72 -8.25 -19.77
C GLY A 172 -11.22 -8.26 -19.43
N PRO A 173 -10.89 -8.82 -18.26
CA PRO A 173 -9.53 -8.91 -17.79
C PRO A 173 -8.72 -9.98 -18.52
N ILE A 174 -7.42 -9.77 -18.64
CA ILE A 174 -6.44 -10.79 -19.06
C ILE A 174 -5.75 -11.35 -17.83
N LYS A 175 -5.57 -12.67 -17.76
CA LYS A 175 -4.83 -13.29 -16.64
C LYS A 175 -3.39 -12.79 -16.60
N ASN A 176 -2.93 -12.34 -15.42
CA ASN A 176 -1.53 -11.99 -15.21
C ASN A 176 -0.68 -13.27 -15.07
N PRO A 177 0.27 -13.55 -15.99
CA PRO A 177 1.13 -14.73 -15.89
C PRO A 177 2.13 -14.65 -14.73
N TYR A 178 2.44 -13.44 -14.23
CA TYR A 178 3.39 -13.22 -13.13
C TYR A 178 2.73 -13.26 -11.74
N PHE A 179 1.40 -13.36 -11.66
CA PHE A 179 0.69 -13.50 -10.40
C PHE A 179 1.18 -14.73 -9.61
N GLU A 180 1.49 -14.54 -8.32
CA GLU A 180 2.08 -15.55 -7.43
C GLU A 180 3.45 -16.09 -7.85
N SER A 181 4.14 -15.42 -8.79
CA SER A 181 5.53 -15.75 -9.12
C SER A 181 6.43 -15.62 -7.90
N LYS A 182 7.34 -16.58 -7.74
CA LYS A 182 8.39 -16.58 -6.71
C LYS A 182 9.76 -16.17 -7.26
N SER A 183 9.85 -15.95 -8.56
CA SER A 183 11.07 -15.56 -9.26
C SER A 183 11.07 -14.06 -9.50
N SER A 184 12.28 -13.47 -9.60
CA SER A 184 12.41 -12.11 -10.15
C SER A 184 11.75 -12.05 -11.53
N PHE A 185 11.30 -10.86 -11.94
CA PHE A 185 10.65 -10.75 -13.25
C PHE A 185 11.59 -11.13 -14.40
N THR A 186 12.87 -10.76 -14.28
CA THR A 186 13.93 -11.13 -15.23
C THR A 186 14.06 -12.66 -15.38
N ASP A 187 14.02 -13.39 -14.27
CA ASP A 187 14.16 -14.86 -14.28
C ASP A 187 12.87 -15.58 -14.70
N ALA A 188 11.70 -14.95 -14.50
CA ALA A 188 10.41 -15.54 -14.86
C ALA A 188 10.18 -15.59 -16.39
N GLN A 189 10.89 -14.77 -17.16
CA GLN A 189 10.90 -14.77 -18.63
C GLN A 189 9.50 -14.70 -19.26
N PHE A 190 8.75 -13.64 -18.93
CA PHE A 190 7.47 -13.31 -19.56
C PHE A 190 7.61 -12.14 -20.56
N PRO A 191 8.24 -12.34 -21.74
CA PRO A 191 8.57 -11.24 -22.66
C PRO A 191 7.34 -10.51 -23.22
N TYR A 192 6.18 -11.15 -23.17
CA TYR A 192 4.92 -10.62 -23.69
C TYR A 192 4.20 -9.66 -22.74
N ILE A 193 4.64 -9.56 -21.48
CA ILE A 193 4.19 -8.51 -20.55
C ILE A 193 5.36 -7.64 -20.08
N MET A 194 5.04 -6.47 -19.54
CA MET A 194 5.95 -5.58 -18.83
C MET A 194 5.33 -5.19 -17.48
N LEU A 195 6.18 -4.91 -16.51
CA LEU A 195 5.75 -4.37 -15.22
C LEU A 195 5.63 -2.84 -15.35
N VAL A 196 4.43 -2.29 -15.13
CA VAL A 196 4.19 -0.85 -15.27
C VAL A 196 3.96 -0.23 -13.91
N GLY A 197 4.72 0.82 -13.60
CA GLY A 197 4.46 1.64 -12.44
C GLY A 197 4.43 3.12 -12.79
N ARG A 198 3.90 3.92 -11.88
CA ARG A 198 3.58 5.32 -12.13
C ARG A 198 4.11 6.23 -11.03
N ILE A 199 4.82 7.29 -11.43
CA ILE A 199 5.18 8.38 -10.54
C ILE A 199 4.25 9.56 -10.86
N ASP A 200 3.13 9.60 -10.15
CA ASP A 200 2.07 10.60 -10.30
C ASP A 200 1.37 10.82 -8.95
N GLY A 201 0.74 11.97 -8.77
CA GLY A 201 0.06 12.37 -7.55
C GLY A 201 -0.53 13.78 -7.64
N PRO A 202 -1.09 14.31 -6.53
CA PRO A 202 -1.83 15.58 -6.57
C PRO A 202 -1.02 16.79 -7.05
N SER A 203 0.30 16.78 -6.85
CA SER A 203 1.18 17.86 -7.29
C SER A 203 2.54 17.33 -7.77
N PHE A 204 3.22 18.13 -8.59
CA PHE A 204 4.59 17.85 -9.04
C PHE A 204 5.57 17.64 -7.87
N ALA A 205 5.45 18.44 -6.80
CA ALA A 205 6.30 18.32 -5.61
C ALA A 205 6.11 16.97 -4.91
N ILE A 206 4.88 16.44 -4.84
CA ILE A 206 4.61 15.10 -4.32
C ILE A 206 5.31 14.04 -5.18
N CYS A 207 5.26 14.15 -6.51
CA CYS A 207 5.93 13.23 -7.42
C CYS A 207 7.46 13.24 -7.26
N GLN A 208 8.08 14.41 -7.13
CA GLN A 208 9.51 14.51 -6.85
C GLN A 208 9.86 13.86 -5.51
N ARG A 209 9.02 14.09 -4.49
CA ARG A 209 9.21 13.52 -3.16
C ARG A 209 9.13 11.99 -3.19
N MET A 210 8.22 11.39 -3.95
CA MET A 210 8.13 9.93 -4.08
C MET A 210 9.46 9.30 -4.53
N ILE A 211 10.19 9.96 -5.44
CA ILE A 211 11.52 9.52 -5.90
C ILE A 211 12.56 9.70 -4.78
N SER A 212 12.63 10.89 -4.18
CA SER A 212 13.64 11.16 -3.14
C SER A 212 13.45 10.30 -1.90
N ASP A 213 12.20 10.06 -1.49
CA ASP A 213 11.84 9.25 -0.33
C ASP A 213 12.24 7.78 -0.55
N ALA A 214 11.99 7.24 -1.75
CA ALA A 214 12.44 5.91 -2.14
C ALA A 214 13.97 5.78 -2.07
N LYS A 215 14.70 6.74 -2.65
CA LYS A 215 16.17 6.76 -2.59
C LYS A 215 16.71 6.91 -1.16
N GLN A 216 16.03 7.68 -0.31
CA GLN A 216 16.42 7.86 1.08
C GLN A 216 16.21 6.56 1.87
N ALA A 217 15.04 5.94 1.74
CA ALA A 217 14.74 4.69 2.43
C ALA A 217 15.62 3.53 1.93
N GLU A 218 16.03 3.50 0.67
CA GLU A 218 17.04 2.55 0.17
C GLU A 218 18.45 2.78 0.72
N ARG A 219 18.73 3.91 1.38
CA ARG A 219 20.00 4.15 2.07
C ARG A 219 19.94 3.82 3.55
N THR A 220 18.84 4.17 4.20
CA THR A 220 18.69 4.07 5.67
C THR A 220 17.91 2.83 6.10
N GLY A 221 17.01 2.34 5.25
CA GLY A 221 15.95 1.39 5.55
C GLY A 221 14.62 2.08 5.87
N LEU A 222 13.50 1.40 5.57
CA LEU A 222 12.17 1.78 6.03
C LEU A 222 11.94 1.23 7.45
N TRP A 223 12.01 2.12 8.44
CA TRP A 223 11.83 1.78 9.85
C TRP A 223 10.62 2.51 10.43
N GLY A 224 9.80 1.80 11.20
CA GLY A 224 8.63 2.38 11.85
C GLY A 224 7.65 1.30 12.30
N ARG A 225 6.38 1.71 12.43
CA ARG A 225 5.27 0.84 12.81
C ARG A 225 4.35 0.59 11.62
N ALA A 226 3.83 -0.62 11.55
CA ALA A 226 2.78 -1.00 10.63
C ALA A 226 1.39 -0.88 11.28
N TYR A 227 0.42 -0.45 10.50
CA TYR A 227 -0.97 -0.30 10.91
C TYR A 227 -1.88 -1.05 9.94
N VAL A 228 -2.77 -1.86 10.47
CA VAL A 228 -3.70 -2.67 9.70
C VAL A 228 -5.13 -2.39 10.17
N ASP A 229 -5.99 -1.90 9.29
CA ASP A 229 -7.37 -1.51 9.56
C ASP A 229 -8.34 -2.47 8.86
N ILE A 230 -8.96 -3.37 9.62
CA ILE A 230 -9.76 -4.50 9.12
C ILE A 230 -11.25 -4.19 9.26
N ALA A 231 -11.95 -4.08 8.13
CA ALA A 231 -13.36 -3.65 8.05
C ALA A 231 -14.41 -4.63 8.58
N GLN A 232 -14.09 -5.92 8.73
CA GLN A 232 -15.11 -6.98 8.95
C GLN A 232 -16.18 -7.00 7.84
N PHE A 233 -15.79 -6.70 6.59
CA PHE A 233 -16.72 -6.49 5.47
C PHE A 233 -16.86 -7.73 4.58
N TYR A 234 -15.78 -8.20 3.96
CA TYR A 234 -15.75 -9.49 3.23
C TYR A 234 -14.63 -10.40 3.74
N PRO A 235 -14.87 -11.72 3.93
CA PRO A 235 -13.86 -12.62 4.47
C PRO A 235 -12.55 -12.65 3.67
N GLU A 236 -12.62 -12.53 2.34
CA GLU A 236 -11.45 -12.58 1.46
C GLU A 236 -10.47 -11.44 1.75
N GLY A 237 -10.89 -10.18 1.64
CA GLY A 237 -10.03 -9.03 1.94
C GLY A 237 -9.58 -8.97 3.41
N ASP A 238 -10.43 -9.42 4.34
CA ASP A 238 -10.13 -9.40 5.78
C ASP A 238 -9.01 -10.39 6.06
N SER A 239 -9.03 -11.54 5.38
CA SER A 239 -7.99 -12.56 5.48
C SER A 239 -6.64 -12.06 4.97
N TRP A 240 -6.62 -11.23 3.90
CA TRP A 240 -5.39 -10.62 3.41
C TRP A 240 -4.80 -9.68 4.44
N LEU A 241 -5.62 -8.81 5.04
CA LEU A 241 -5.17 -7.87 6.06
C LEU A 241 -4.68 -8.58 7.33
N ARG A 242 -5.36 -9.64 7.80
CA ARG A 242 -4.87 -10.46 8.91
C ARG A 242 -3.51 -11.10 8.59
N SER A 243 -3.32 -11.56 7.36
CA SER A 243 -2.05 -12.14 6.90
C SER A 243 -0.94 -11.09 6.82
N VAL A 244 -1.24 -9.88 6.33
CA VAL A 244 -0.35 -8.71 6.38
C VAL A 244 0.12 -8.44 7.81
N ALA A 245 -0.82 -8.42 8.78
CA ALA A 245 -0.48 -8.19 10.17
C ALA A 245 0.45 -9.28 10.73
N ALA A 246 0.12 -10.56 10.50
CA ALA A 246 0.90 -11.69 10.97
C ALA A 246 2.34 -11.68 10.42
N GLN A 247 2.51 -11.62 9.10
CA GLN A 247 3.84 -11.67 8.48
C GLN A 247 4.71 -10.45 8.83
N THR A 248 4.10 -9.27 9.01
CA THR A 248 4.82 -8.05 9.39
C THR A 248 5.28 -8.13 10.86
N SER A 249 4.44 -8.64 11.75
CA SER A 249 4.82 -8.93 13.14
C SER A 249 5.93 -9.97 13.22
N ASP A 250 5.85 -11.04 12.41
CA ASP A 250 6.86 -12.09 12.34
C ASP A 250 8.20 -11.58 11.80
N ALA A 251 8.19 -10.55 10.95
CA ALA A 251 9.40 -9.85 10.53
C ALA A 251 10.04 -9.02 11.67
N GLY A 252 9.39 -8.86 12.82
CA GLY A 252 9.88 -8.05 13.95
C GLY A 252 9.59 -6.56 13.79
N ILE A 253 8.61 -6.21 12.94
CA ILE A 253 8.08 -4.86 12.80
C ILE A 253 6.85 -4.75 13.73
N PRO A 254 6.75 -3.71 14.57
CA PRO A 254 5.55 -3.51 15.40
C PRO A 254 4.31 -3.36 14.53
N VAL A 255 3.24 -4.08 14.87
CA VAL A 255 1.97 -4.04 14.13
C VAL A 255 0.84 -3.69 15.07
N GLU A 256 0.09 -2.67 14.71
CA GLU A 256 -1.16 -2.32 15.36
C GLU A 256 -2.33 -2.71 14.46
N VAL A 257 -3.22 -3.55 14.98
CA VAL A 257 -4.38 -4.06 14.24
C VAL A 257 -5.64 -3.47 14.82
N HIS A 258 -6.40 -2.79 13.99
CA HIS A 258 -7.74 -2.34 14.27
C HIS A 258 -8.73 -3.29 13.59
N GLY A 259 -9.68 -3.82 14.35
CA GLY A 259 -10.56 -4.91 13.92
C GLY A 259 -12.06 -4.61 14.02
N TRP A 260 -12.43 -3.35 14.18
CA TRP A 260 -13.83 -2.94 14.26
C TRP A 260 -14.44 -2.77 12.87
N LYS A 261 -15.77 -2.72 12.80
CA LYS A 261 -16.46 -2.44 11.53
C LYS A 261 -16.13 -1.05 11.00
N GLU A 262 -15.97 -0.10 11.91
CA GLU A 262 -15.53 1.24 11.58
C GLU A 262 -14.02 1.26 11.34
N VAL A 263 -13.56 2.10 10.41
CA VAL A 263 -12.12 2.43 10.26
C VAL A 263 -11.55 3.06 11.54
N PHE A 264 -10.23 3.24 11.59
CA PHE A 264 -9.59 4.03 12.65
C PHE A 264 -10.34 5.37 12.89
N PRO A 265 -10.59 5.75 14.16
CA PRO A 265 -11.24 7.00 14.50
C PRO A 265 -10.56 8.25 13.89
N LYS A 266 -11.34 9.32 13.74
CA LYS A 266 -10.82 10.60 13.26
C LYS A 266 -9.64 11.06 14.10
N HIS A 267 -8.56 11.49 13.47
CA HIS A 267 -7.32 11.93 14.10
C HIS A 267 -6.62 10.89 15.00
N TYR A 268 -6.88 9.60 14.79
CA TYR A 268 -6.26 8.56 15.62
C TYR A 268 -4.74 8.78 15.73
N PRO A 269 -4.15 8.73 16.94
CA PRO A 269 -2.76 9.11 17.22
C PRO A 269 -1.72 8.09 16.67
N LEU A 270 -1.74 7.84 15.36
CA LEU A 270 -0.74 7.00 14.71
C LEU A 270 0.65 7.63 14.87
N ARG A 271 1.66 6.78 15.06
CA ARG A 271 3.06 7.13 15.29
C ARG A 271 3.97 6.41 14.31
N ASP A 272 4.90 7.16 13.72
CA ASP A 272 6.00 6.62 12.90
C ASP A 272 5.51 5.59 11.87
N VAL A 273 4.45 5.94 11.12
CA VAL A 273 3.76 5.04 10.20
C VAL A 273 4.67 4.72 9.01
N SER A 274 5.31 3.55 9.04
CA SER A 274 6.08 3.03 7.91
C SER A 274 5.20 2.29 6.91
N THR A 275 4.16 1.65 7.41
CA THR A 275 3.30 0.78 6.61
C THR A 275 1.85 0.93 7.05
N TYR A 276 0.93 1.09 6.09
CA TYR A 276 -0.52 1.12 6.35
C TYR A 276 -1.26 0.25 5.34
N PHE A 277 -2.16 -0.60 5.84
CA PHE A 277 -3.10 -1.36 5.03
C PHE A 277 -4.50 -1.22 5.64
N GLY A 278 -5.47 -0.70 4.89
CA GLY A 278 -6.82 -0.48 5.42
C GLY A 278 -7.96 -0.88 4.51
N TRP A 279 -9.17 -0.89 5.09
CA TRP A 279 -10.44 -1.27 4.46
C TRP A 279 -11.62 -0.80 5.35
N TYR A 280 -12.84 -0.47 4.91
CA TYR A 280 -13.38 -0.14 3.59
C TYR A 280 -14.13 1.19 3.72
N GLU A 281 -13.56 2.27 3.19
CA GLU A 281 -14.26 3.55 3.14
C GLU A 281 -14.08 4.23 1.77
N TRP A 282 -15.04 5.07 1.38
CA TRP A 282 -15.02 5.65 0.03
C TRP A 282 -13.93 6.72 -0.16
N ASN A 283 -13.81 7.59 0.84
CA ASN A 283 -12.85 8.68 0.88
C ASN A 283 -11.90 8.51 2.06
N VAL A 284 -10.71 9.08 1.91
CA VAL A 284 -9.74 9.23 2.99
C VAL A 284 -10.42 9.76 4.25
N CYS A 285 -10.17 9.07 5.36
CA CYS A 285 -10.82 9.35 6.64
C CYS A 285 -9.89 9.01 7.82
N GLY A 286 -10.45 8.94 9.03
CA GLY A 286 -9.73 8.50 10.22
C GLY A 286 -8.50 9.36 10.57
N PRO A 287 -7.31 8.78 10.78
CA PRO A 287 -6.12 9.51 11.19
C PRO A 287 -5.62 10.47 10.10
N PHE A 288 -5.92 10.18 8.85
CA PHE A 288 -5.39 10.92 7.71
C PHE A 288 -6.04 12.30 7.57
N VAL A 289 -7.25 12.54 8.07
CA VAL A 289 -7.84 13.90 7.98
C VAL A 289 -7.26 14.88 9.02
N LYS A 290 -6.34 14.44 9.89
CA LYS A 290 -5.66 15.31 10.85
C LYS A 290 -4.69 16.26 10.13
N PRO A 291 -4.79 17.59 10.36
CA PRO A 291 -3.80 18.54 9.85
C PRO A 291 -2.38 18.19 10.32
N GLY A 292 -1.43 18.22 9.39
CA GLY A 292 -0.02 17.93 9.69
C GLY A 292 0.31 16.45 9.88
N PHE A 293 -0.62 15.52 9.65
CA PHE A 293 -0.29 14.11 9.59
C PHE A 293 0.69 13.84 8.44
N ALA A 294 1.75 13.08 8.73
CA ALA A 294 2.69 12.61 7.73
C ALA A 294 3.13 11.17 8.01
N PHE A 295 3.22 10.37 6.95
CA PHE A 295 3.87 9.08 6.98
C PHE A 295 5.39 9.22 7.14
N LYS A 296 6.06 8.13 7.52
CA LYS A 296 7.53 8.05 7.47
C LYS A 296 8.00 8.15 6.02
N THR A 297 9.17 8.77 5.82
CA THR A 297 9.86 8.76 4.54
C THR A 297 9.99 7.33 4.00
N GLY A 298 9.55 7.12 2.76
CA GLY A 298 9.58 5.81 2.10
C GLY A 298 8.42 4.89 2.49
N ALA A 299 7.41 5.39 3.20
CA ALA A 299 6.29 4.57 3.65
C ALA A 299 5.47 3.97 2.51
N VAL A 300 4.93 2.78 2.78
CA VAL A 300 4.00 2.06 1.91
C VAL A 300 2.62 2.13 2.54
N ALA A 301 1.67 2.79 1.90
CA ALA A 301 0.31 2.95 2.43
C ALA A 301 -0.71 2.58 1.36
N VAL A 302 -1.60 1.63 1.66
CA VAL A 302 -2.61 1.15 0.72
C VAL A 302 -3.96 1.04 1.43
N HIS A 303 -5.04 1.40 0.73
CA HIS A 303 -6.40 1.21 1.22
C HIS A 303 -7.23 0.48 0.16
N LEU A 304 -7.85 -0.63 0.56
CA LEU A 304 -8.67 -1.45 -0.30
C LEU A 304 -9.99 -0.72 -0.55
N HIS A 305 -10.15 -0.14 -1.73
CA HIS A 305 -11.42 0.42 -2.20
C HIS A 305 -11.48 0.34 -3.73
N SER A 306 -12.67 0.10 -4.28
CA SER A 306 -12.86 -0.08 -5.73
C SER A 306 -12.45 1.13 -6.56
N PHE A 307 -12.59 2.33 -6.00
CA PHE A 307 -12.27 3.59 -6.68
C PHE A 307 -11.11 4.32 -6.01
N SER A 308 -10.21 3.60 -5.32
CA SER A 308 -9.12 4.19 -4.55
C SER A 308 -8.20 5.10 -5.36
N ALA A 309 -8.12 4.91 -6.67
CA ALA A 309 -7.37 5.74 -7.61
C ALA A 309 -8.23 6.33 -8.74
N ALA A 310 -9.53 6.56 -8.51
CA ALA A 310 -10.39 7.14 -9.56
C ALA A 310 -9.95 8.53 -10.03
N THR A 311 -9.23 9.26 -9.17
CA THR A 311 -8.43 10.45 -9.49
C THR A 311 -7.16 10.48 -8.64
N LEU A 312 -6.08 11.02 -9.19
CA LEU A 312 -4.83 11.34 -8.49
C LEU A 312 -4.66 12.83 -8.24
N ARG A 313 -5.59 13.68 -8.71
CA ARG A 313 -5.53 15.15 -8.59
C ARG A 313 -6.16 15.70 -7.31
N SER A 314 -6.69 14.84 -6.45
CA SER A 314 -7.30 15.24 -5.18
C SER A 314 -6.45 14.83 -3.98
N GLU A 315 -6.32 15.73 -3.00
CA GLU A 315 -5.71 15.45 -1.70
C GLU A 315 -6.73 14.99 -0.64
N THR A 316 -8.02 15.00 -0.98
CA THR A 316 -9.14 14.75 -0.05
C THR A 316 -10.16 13.72 -0.54
N THR A 317 -10.11 13.31 -1.81
CA THR A 317 -11.07 12.38 -2.43
C THR A 317 -10.40 11.05 -2.71
N ASN A 318 -11.13 9.95 -2.53
CA ASN A 318 -10.59 8.59 -2.63
C ASN A 318 -9.38 8.37 -1.70
N TRP A 319 -8.38 7.59 -2.12
CA TRP A 319 -7.30 7.15 -1.22
C TRP A 319 -5.90 7.40 -1.77
N CYS A 320 -5.61 7.09 -3.04
CA CYS A 320 -4.25 7.15 -3.55
C CYS A 320 -3.67 8.57 -3.51
N GLY A 321 -4.36 9.55 -4.11
CA GLY A 321 -3.95 10.96 -4.04
C GLY A 321 -3.78 11.46 -2.60
N PRO A 322 -4.77 11.28 -1.71
CA PRO A 322 -4.66 11.66 -0.30
C PRO A 322 -3.52 11.00 0.49
N LEU A 323 -3.26 9.70 0.30
CA LEU A 323 -2.17 8.99 0.97
C LEU A 323 -0.81 9.52 0.51
N LEU A 324 -0.67 9.76 -0.80
CA LEU A 324 0.51 10.40 -1.38
C LEU A 324 0.67 11.83 -0.84
N ALA A 325 -0.40 12.63 -0.74
CA ALA A 325 -0.32 13.98 -0.17
C ALA A 325 0.22 13.99 1.27
N ARG A 326 0.01 12.89 2.01
CA ARG A 326 0.46 12.71 3.40
C ARG A 326 1.83 12.07 3.54
N GLY A 327 2.60 11.93 2.46
CA GLY A 327 3.98 11.45 2.53
C GLY A 327 4.16 9.96 2.30
N ALA A 328 3.11 9.22 1.90
CA ALA A 328 3.34 7.87 1.39
C ALA A 328 4.22 7.96 0.13
N ALA A 329 5.23 7.09 0.04
CA ALA A 329 6.07 6.96 -1.15
C ALA A 329 5.46 5.96 -2.16
N VAL A 330 4.65 5.03 -1.66
CA VAL A 330 4.01 3.96 -2.44
C VAL A 330 2.55 3.80 -2.02
N THR A 331 1.67 3.63 -3.01
CA THR A 331 0.30 3.13 -2.84
C THR A 331 -0.10 2.25 -4.03
N LEU A 332 -1.13 1.43 -3.85
CA LEU A 332 -1.79 0.68 -4.92
C LEU A 332 -3.23 1.15 -5.02
N GLY A 333 -3.82 1.11 -6.21
CA GLY A 333 -5.23 1.48 -6.35
C GLY A 333 -5.89 1.03 -7.62
N ASN A 334 -7.16 1.39 -7.75
CA ASN A 334 -8.02 1.03 -8.87
C ASN A 334 -8.70 2.28 -9.44
N VAL A 335 -8.65 2.44 -10.77
CA VAL A 335 -9.17 3.63 -11.48
C VAL A 335 -10.68 3.58 -11.76
N TYR A 336 -11.22 2.36 -11.83
CA TYR A 336 -12.64 2.01 -11.93
C TYR A 336 -12.91 0.76 -11.08
N GLU A 337 -14.16 0.29 -11.05
CA GLU A 337 -14.58 -0.90 -10.29
C GLU A 337 -13.78 -2.15 -10.70
N PRO A 338 -12.97 -2.72 -9.79
CA PRO A 338 -12.13 -3.87 -10.10
C PRO A 338 -12.80 -5.21 -9.79
N TYR A 339 -13.82 -5.27 -8.91
CA TYR A 339 -14.17 -6.46 -8.14
C TYR A 339 -13.03 -6.98 -7.25
N LEU A 340 -13.35 -7.32 -5.99
CA LEU A 340 -12.36 -7.66 -4.96
C LEU A 340 -11.33 -8.71 -5.42
N SER A 341 -11.78 -9.82 -6.01
CA SER A 341 -10.94 -10.94 -6.44
C SER A 341 -9.98 -10.62 -7.59
N MET A 342 -10.10 -9.44 -8.20
CA MET A 342 -9.24 -8.97 -9.29
C MET A 342 -8.40 -7.74 -8.87
N THR A 343 -8.40 -7.39 -7.58
CA THR A 343 -7.52 -6.37 -7.01
C THR A 343 -6.17 -6.94 -6.60
N HIS A 344 -5.24 -6.07 -6.21
CA HIS A 344 -3.99 -6.49 -5.59
C HIS A 344 -4.24 -7.20 -4.25
N ASN A 345 -3.78 -8.44 -4.13
CA ASN A 345 -3.75 -9.22 -2.90
C ASN A 345 -2.71 -8.64 -1.92
N PHE A 346 -3.18 -7.93 -0.89
CA PHE A 346 -2.29 -7.18 0.02
C PHE A 346 -1.34 -8.07 0.83
N ASP A 347 -1.76 -9.29 1.17
CA ASP A 347 -0.92 -10.31 1.81
C ASP A 347 0.30 -10.65 0.94
N LYS A 348 0.06 -10.93 -0.35
CA LYS A 348 1.11 -11.26 -1.32
C LYS A 348 2.02 -10.06 -1.56
N PHE A 349 1.45 -8.87 -1.71
CA PHE A 349 2.20 -7.64 -1.90
C PHE A 349 3.19 -7.40 -0.76
N GLN A 350 2.70 -7.35 0.48
CA GLN A 350 3.56 -7.14 1.65
C GLN A 350 4.57 -8.28 1.84
N LYS A 351 4.20 -9.53 1.53
CA LYS A 351 5.11 -10.67 1.60
C LYS A 351 6.31 -10.48 0.66
N ASN A 352 6.04 -10.21 -0.61
CA ASN A 352 7.07 -10.00 -1.62
C ASN A 352 7.96 -8.80 -1.27
N LEU A 353 7.39 -7.72 -0.73
CA LEU A 353 8.18 -6.59 -0.23
C LEU A 353 9.14 -7.02 0.90
N LEU A 354 8.65 -7.75 1.91
CA LEU A 354 9.47 -8.25 3.03
C LEU A 354 10.59 -9.20 2.55
N GLU A 355 10.37 -9.91 1.45
CA GLU A 355 11.34 -10.78 0.79
C GLU A 355 12.35 -10.01 -0.08
N GLY A 356 12.21 -8.68 -0.20
CA GLY A 356 13.17 -7.80 -0.86
C GLY A 356 12.89 -7.52 -2.33
N ALA A 357 11.70 -7.87 -2.84
CA ALA A 357 11.27 -7.53 -4.18
C ALA A 357 11.19 -5.99 -4.37
N THR A 358 11.33 -5.53 -5.61
CA THR A 358 10.96 -4.15 -5.96
C THR A 358 9.44 -3.95 -5.79
N VAL A 359 9.00 -2.71 -5.61
CA VAL A 359 7.57 -2.37 -5.49
C VAL A 359 6.76 -2.93 -6.67
N VAL A 360 7.26 -2.79 -7.89
CA VAL A 360 6.53 -3.21 -9.09
C VAL A 360 6.48 -4.74 -9.23
N GLU A 361 7.57 -5.44 -8.90
CA GLU A 361 7.56 -6.91 -8.85
C GLU A 361 6.57 -7.41 -7.77
N ALA A 362 6.63 -6.84 -6.57
CA ALA A 362 5.74 -7.21 -5.49
C ALA A 362 4.26 -6.97 -5.85
N ALA A 363 3.96 -5.87 -6.53
CA ALA A 363 2.60 -5.52 -6.94
C ALA A 363 2.09 -6.46 -8.04
N TYR A 364 2.89 -6.74 -9.07
CA TYR A 364 2.46 -7.64 -10.14
C TYR A 364 2.41 -9.11 -9.72
N ALA A 365 3.26 -9.55 -8.79
CA ALA A 365 3.11 -10.86 -8.18
C ALA A 365 1.87 -10.96 -7.27
N ALA A 366 1.21 -9.83 -6.98
CA ALA A 366 0.03 -9.74 -6.14
C ALA A 366 -1.27 -9.40 -6.90
N ILE A 367 -1.25 -9.07 -8.20
CA ILE A 367 -2.46 -8.78 -8.98
C ILE A 367 -2.84 -9.95 -9.91
N PRO A 368 -4.06 -10.51 -9.83
CA PRO A 368 -4.45 -11.67 -10.64
C PRO A 368 -4.63 -11.39 -12.14
N VAL A 369 -4.92 -10.13 -12.50
CA VAL A 369 -5.32 -9.74 -13.86
C VAL A 369 -4.64 -8.46 -14.34
N LEU A 370 -4.53 -8.33 -15.65
CA LEU A 370 -4.08 -7.17 -16.44
C LEU A 370 -5.19 -6.74 -17.40
N SER A 371 -4.97 -5.66 -18.16
CA SER A 371 -6.02 -5.02 -18.97
C SER A 371 -7.25 -4.66 -18.15
N TRP A 372 -7.01 -4.21 -16.92
CA TRP A 372 -8.05 -4.00 -15.91
C TRP A 372 -7.76 -2.72 -15.12
N GLN A 373 -8.26 -2.63 -13.89
CA GLN A 373 -8.32 -1.35 -13.17
C GLN A 373 -7.12 -1.03 -12.28
N GLY A 374 -6.25 -2.02 -12.01
CA GLY A 374 -5.17 -1.90 -11.04
C GLY A 374 -4.00 -1.04 -11.53
N ILE A 375 -3.48 -0.19 -10.63
CA ILE A 375 -2.27 0.63 -10.85
C ILE A 375 -1.30 0.54 -9.67
N VAL A 376 -0.02 0.82 -9.96
CA VAL A 376 1.08 0.87 -8.97
C VAL A 376 1.64 2.28 -8.93
N LEU A 377 1.51 2.97 -7.80
CA LEU A 377 1.98 4.35 -7.61
C LEU A 377 3.21 4.38 -6.71
N GLY A 378 4.27 5.03 -7.17
CA GLY A 378 5.57 5.06 -6.48
C GLY A 378 6.72 4.90 -7.46
N ASP A 379 7.95 4.96 -6.94
CA ASP A 379 9.13 4.52 -7.70
C ASP A 379 9.05 2.99 -7.90
N PRO A 380 8.90 2.49 -9.15
CA PRO A 380 8.70 1.07 -9.42
C PRO A 380 9.86 0.17 -8.94
N LEU A 381 11.08 0.72 -8.90
CA LEU A 381 12.30 0.02 -8.52
C LEU A 381 12.62 0.11 -7.03
N TYR A 382 11.79 0.83 -6.26
CA TYR A 382 11.97 0.99 -4.83
C TYR A 382 11.95 -0.36 -4.10
N ARG A 383 12.89 -0.57 -3.19
CA ARG A 383 12.96 -1.72 -2.27
C ARG A 383 12.83 -1.27 -0.82
N PRO A 384 11.60 -1.19 -0.26
CA PRO A 384 11.38 -0.67 1.10
C PRO A 384 12.17 -1.42 2.18
N TYR A 385 12.30 -2.73 2.04
CA TYR A 385 12.92 -3.61 3.02
C TYR A 385 14.32 -4.09 2.61
N LEU A 386 15.00 -3.38 1.70
CA LEU A 386 16.38 -3.67 1.28
C LEU A 386 17.35 -3.84 2.48
N HIS A 387 17.13 -3.07 3.53
CA HIS A 387 17.95 -3.04 4.74
C HIS A 387 17.25 -3.66 5.96
N LEU A 388 16.26 -4.54 5.76
CA LEU A 388 15.54 -5.21 6.84
C LEU A 388 16.47 -6.14 7.67
N ASP A 389 17.64 -6.48 7.14
CA ASP A 389 18.74 -7.13 7.86
C ASP A 389 19.57 -6.17 8.74
N ALA A 390 19.13 -4.91 8.86
CA ALA A 390 19.78 -3.83 9.58
C ALA A 390 21.12 -3.37 8.98
N THR A 391 21.39 -3.55 7.69
CA THR A 391 22.63 -3.06 7.03
C THR A 391 22.66 -1.58 6.68
N GLY A 392 21.51 -0.92 6.60
CA GLY A 392 21.39 0.49 6.19
C GLY A 392 22.05 1.51 7.14
N GLU A 393 22.23 2.73 6.60
CA GLU A 393 22.74 3.90 7.33
C GLU A 393 21.93 4.16 8.60
N LYS A 394 22.60 4.44 9.72
CA LYS A 394 21.94 4.52 11.04
C LYS A 394 21.36 5.91 11.26
N VAL A 395 20.03 6.02 11.30
CA VAL A 395 19.33 7.24 11.72
C VAL A 395 18.89 7.12 13.18
N ALA A 396 19.06 8.19 13.97
CA ALA A 396 18.79 8.16 15.41
C ALA A 396 17.32 7.88 15.75
N LEU A 397 16.39 8.49 14.99
CA LEU A 397 14.94 8.32 15.17
C LEU A 397 14.49 6.87 14.91
N ASP A 398 15.20 6.13 14.05
CA ASP A 398 14.84 4.77 13.65
C ASP A 398 15.42 3.70 14.58
N ARG A 399 16.29 4.09 15.52
CA ARG A 399 17.03 3.18 16.39
C ARG A 399 16.13 2.19 17.15
N PRO A 400 14.98 2.59 17.73
CA PRO A 400 14.12 1.64 18.45
C PRO A 400 13.57 0.54 17.53
N TYR A 401 13.02 0.91 16.37
CA TYR A 401 12.45 -0.02 15.39
C TYR A 401 13.52 -0.97 14.82
N ARG A 402 14.69 -0.43 14.47
CA ARG A 402 15.81 -1.26 14.00
C ARG A 402 16.30 -2.22 15.09
N ALA A 403 16.32 -1.80 16.35
CA ALA A 403 16.73 -2.67 17.46
C ALA A 403 15.72 -3.80 17.71
N LEU A 404 14.41 -3.55 17.57
CA LEU A 404 13.38 -4.60 17.61
C LEU A 404 13.61 -5.65 16.51
N ARG A 405 13.86 -5.20 15.28
CA ARG A 405 14.19 -6.09 14.16
C ARG A 405 15.44 -6.92 14.43
N VAL A 406 16.52 -6.28 14.90
CA VAL A 406 17.77 -6.99 15.25
C VAL A 406 17.52 -8.02 16.35
N ALA A 407 16.73 -7.68 17.38
CA ALA A 407 16.37 -8.63 18.43
C ALA A 407 15.60 -9.83 17.87
N LYS A 408 14.68 -9.63 16.91
CA LYS A 408 13.98 -10.72 16.22
C LYS A 408 14.93 -11.60 15.42
N MET A 409 15.87 -11.00 14.67
CA MET A 409 16.87 -11.73 13.89
C MET A 409 17.82 -12.57 14.74
N LEU A 410 18.22 -12.08 15.92
CA LEU A 410 19.11 -12.83 16.82
C LEU A 410 18.40 -13.99 17.54
N ASN A 411 17.07 -14.06 17.46
CA ASN A 411 16.25 -15.03 18.19
C ASN A 411 15.24 -15.75 17.27
N THR A 412 15.61 -16.04 16.01
CA THR A 412 14.71 -16.71 15.04
C THR A 412 14.16 -18.05 15.55
N GLU A 413 14.99 -18.82 16.26
CA GLU A 413 14.65 -20.15 16.77
C GLU A 413 13.82 -20.13 18.07
N SER A 414 13.63 -18.96 18.69
CA SER A 414 12.99 -18.88 20.01
C SER A 414 12.28 -17.56 20.21
N ASP A 415 10.97 -17.59 19.94
CA ASP A 415 10.09 -16.47 20.18
C ASP A 415 10.07 -16.04 21.67
N SER A 416 10.16 -16.98 22.61
CA SER A 416 10.24 -16.65 24.04
C SER A 416 11.52 -15.87 24.40
N LYS A 417 12.67 -16.19 23.80
CA LYS A 417 13.91 -15.40 23.99
C LYS A 417 13.80 -14.02 23.36
N TYR A 418 13.17 -13.91 22.18
CA TYR A 418 12.87 -12.62 21.57
C TYR A 418 12.05 -11.74 22.50
N LEU A 419 10.92 -12.26 23.02
CA LEU A 419 10.04 -11.52 23.94
C LEU A 419 10.75 -11.12 25.23
N ALA A 420 11.52 -12.03 25.83
CA ALA A 420 12.28 -11.74 27.05
C ALA A 420 13.33 -10.64 26.84
N GLU A 421 14.02 -10.63 25.68
CA GLU A 421 15.02 -9.61 25.37
C GLU A 421 14.39 -8.24 25.17
N ILE A 422 13.30 -8.14 24.40
CA ILE A 422 12.62 -6.86 24.21
C ILE A 422 11.98 -6.35 25.51
N GLU A 423 11.51 -7.25 26.39
CA GLU A 423 11.01 -6.90 27.72
C GLU A 423 12.13 -6.33 28.60
N ARG A 424 13.26 -7.03 28.65
CA ARG A 424 14.45 -6.60 29.40
C ARG A 424 14.89 -5.21 28.95
N VAL A 425 15.01 -4.97 27.64
CA VAL A 425 15.38 -3.66 27.10
C VAL A 425 14.32 -2.61 27.40
N GLY A 426 13.04 -2.94 27.18
CA GLY A 426 11.90 -2.07 27.46
C GLY A 426 11.90 -1.53 28.89
N ARG A 427 12.08 -2.42 29.88
CA ARG A 427 12.10 -2.04 31.31
C ARG A 427 13.39 -1.35 31.73
N THR A 428 14.56 -1.91 31.37
CA THR A 428 15.85 -1.37 31.84
C THR A 428 16.21 -0.02 31.21
N LYS A 429 15.65 0.30 30.05
CA LYS A 429 15.86 1.56 29.35
C LYS A 429 14.63 2.47 29.35
N SER A 430 13.55 2.08 30.04
CA SER A 430 12.26 2.76 29.99
C SER A 430 11.80 3.07 28.56
N ASN A 431 12.00 2.11 27.65
CA ASN A 431 11.74 2.30 26.22
C ASN A 431 10.27 1.97 25.91
N SER A 432 9.45 3.01 25.75
CA SER A 432 8.02 2.90 25.49
C SER A 432 7.69 2.13 24.21
N ILE A 433 8.50 2.27 23.15
CA ILE A 433 8.26 1.57 21.87
C ILE A 433 8.41 0.06 22.04
N PHE A 434 9.41 -0.39 22.82
CA PHE A 434 9.62 -1.82 23.10
C PHE A 434 8.47 -2.41 23.92
N LEU A 435 8.11 -1.73 25.02
CA LEU A 435 7.02 -2.17 25.89
C LEU A 435 5.68 -2.18 25.14
N GLU A 436 5.43 -1.17 24.33
CA GLU A 436 4.19 -1.15 23.57
C GLU A 436 4.16 -2.23 22.49
N SER A 437 5.30 -2.50 21.84
CA SER A 437 5.42 -3.59 20.86
C SER A 437 5.12 -4.95 21.51
N LEU A 438 5.57 -5.19 22.74
CA LEU A 438 5.15 -6.36 23.54
C LEU A 438 3.64 -6.38 23.76
N GLY A 439 3.06 -5.24 24.15
CA GLY A 439 1.62 -5.07 24.30
C GLY A 439 0.86 -5.50 23.05
N LEU A 440 1.26 -4.97 21.88
CA LEU A 440 0.68 -5.28 20.58
C LEU A 440 0.81 -6.76 20.20
N ILE A 441 1.99 -7.36 20.40
CA ILE A 441 2.20 -8.80 20.17
C ILE A 441 1.25 -9.63 21.04
N HIS A 442 1.08 -9.26 22.31
CA HIS A 442 0.15 -9.95 23.21
C HIS A 442 -1.32 -9.72 22.84
N LEU A 443 -1.71 -8.54 22.33
CA LEU A 443 -3.05 -8.30 21.77
C LEU A 443 -3.33 -9.22 20.58
N MET A 444 -2.38 -9.32 19.63
CA MET A 444 -2.52 -10.22 18.48
C MET A 444 -2.65 -11.69 18.90
N ARG A 445 -2.00 -12.08 20.01
CA ARG A 445 -2.09 -13.42 20.61
C ARG A 445 -3.30 -13.62 21.53
N LYS A 446 -4.20 -12.64 21.63
CA LYS A 446 -5.37 -12.65 22.52
C LYS A 446 -5.01 -12.85 24.00
N GLN A 447 -3.85 -12.34 24.42
CA GLN A 447 -3.35 -12.38 25.80
C GLN A 447 -3.56 -11.02 26.49
N GLU A 448 -4.83 -10.63 26.64
CA GLU A 448 -5.24 -9.27 27.04
C GLU A 448 -4.60 -8.79 28.35
N ALA A 449 -4.59 -9.63 29.40
CA ALA A 449 -4.03 -9.23 30.69
C ALA A 449 -2.54 -8.84 30.61
N LYS A 450 -1.75 -9.63 29.85
CA LYS A 450 -0.34 -9.34 29.59
C LYS A 450 -0.19 -8.11 28.71
N ALA A 451 -1.01 -8.00 27.68
CA ALA A 451 -1.00 -6.84 26.78
C ALA A 451 -1.22 -5.53 27.54
N LEU A 452 -2.27 -5.48 28.36
CA LEU A 452 -2.62 -4.29 29.15
C LEU A 452 -1.54 -3.92 30.18
N GLN A 453 -0.83 -4.91 30.74
CA GLN A 453 0.32 -4.64 31.61
C GLN A 453 1.39 -3.84 30.85
N PHE A 454 1.86 -4.35 29.70
CA PHE A 454 2.90 -3.70 28.94
C PHE A 454 2.47 -2.35 28.33
N ILE A 455 1.21 -2.23 27.88
CA ILE A 455 0.66 -0.98 27.35
C ILE A 455 0.63 0.11 28.43
N ARG A 456 0.24 -0.24 29.67
CA ARG A 456 0.24 0.72 30.79
C ARG A 456 1.65 1.14 31.20
N GLU A 457 2.61 0.20 31.21
CA GLU A 457 4.03 0.50 31.42
C GLU A 457 4.55 1.44 30.31
N ALA A 458 4.24 1.17 29.04
CA ALA A 458 4.61 2.03 27.92
C ALA A 458 4.02 3.44 28.03
N LYS A 459 2.73 3.55 28.36
CA LYS A 459 2.02 4.83 28.60
C LYS A 459 2.75 5.67 29.65
N ALA A 460 3.23 5.06 30.73
CA ALA A 460 3.93 5.77 31.80
C ALA A 460 5.27 6.38 31.33
N PHE A 461 5.90 5.81 30.31
CA PHE A 461 7.19 6.25 29.78
C PHE A 461 7.09 7.15 28.55
N TYR A 462 5.95 7.17 27.83
CA TYR A 462 5.77 8.09 26.71
C TYR A 462 5.73 9.56 27.18
N PRO A 463 6.58 10.44 26.62
CA PRO A 463 6.54 11.86 26.95
C PRO A 463 5.37 12.56 26.27
N GLU A 464 5.05 12.17 25.03
CA GLU A 464 4.06 12.84 24.20
C GLU A 464 2.62 12.49 24.62
N PRO A 465 1.73 13.49 24.83
CA PRO A 465 0.33 13.24 25.17
C PRO A 465 -0.41 12.38 24.13
N ALA A 466 -0.12 12.56 22.84
CA ALA A 466 -0.75 11.77 21.77
C ALA A 466 -0.41 10.27 21.87
N ASP A 467 0.84 9.93 22.21
CA ASP A 467 1.24 8.53 22.41
C ASP A 467 0.60 7.93 23.67
N ARG A 468 0.48 8.71 24.74
CA ARG A 468 -0.23 8.28 25.95
C ARG A 468 -1.72 8.07 25.69
N LEU A 469 -2.33 8.93 24.88
CA LEU A 469 -3.71 8.77 24.43
C LEU A 469 -3.85 7.50 23.59
N ARG A 470 -2.94 7.23 22.64
CA ARG A 470 -2.96 5.98 21.86
C ARG A 470 -2.90 4.74 22.76
N CYS A 471 -2.02 4.72 23.75
CA CYS A 471 -1.99 3.63 24.73
C CYS A 471 -3.30 3.51 25.51
N GLU A 472 -3.97 4.62 25.84
CA GLU A 472 -5.31 4.59 26.44
C GLU A 472 -6.36 4.00 25.49
N MET A 473 -6.30 4.36 24.21
CA MET A 473 -7.19 3.82 23.18
C MET A 473 -7.04 2.30 23.03
N HIS A 474 -5.85 1.74 23.24
CA HIS A 474 -5.64 0.28 23.31
C HIS A 474 -6.38 -0.36 24.49
N VAL A 475 -6.30 0.27 25.67
CA VAL A 475 -7.01 -0.21 26.87
C VAL A 475 -8.52 -0.16 26.66
N ILE A 476 -9.02 0.97 26.15
CA ILE A 476 -10.44 1.17 25.80
C ILE A 476 -10.87 0.12 24.77
N GLY A 477 -10.04 -0.17 23.78
CA GLY A 477 -10.35 -1.15 22.75
C GLY A 477 -10.49 -2.56 23.29
N VAL A 478 -9.64 -2.97 24.24
CA VAL A 478 -9.78 -4.27 24.92
C VAL A 478 -11.08 -4.35 25.71
N ASP A 479 -11.51 -3.27 26.37
CA ASP A 479 -12.81 -3.24 27.05
C ASP A 479 -13.98 -3.31 26.07
N ARG A 480 -13.90 -2.60 24.95
CA ARG A 480 -14.90 -2.66 23.88
C ARG A 480 -15.03 -4.08 23.30
N ASP A 481 -13.90 -4.68 22.93
CA ASP A 481 -13.85 -6.02 22.32
C ASP A 481 -14.42 -7.11 23.23
N ALA A 482 -14.25 -6.95 24.54
CA ALA A 482 -14.80 -7.85 25.54
C ALA A 482 -16.25 -7.52 25.95
N GLY A 483 -16.91 -6.58 25.28
CA GLY A 483 -18.30 -6.19 25.55
C GLY A 483 -18.48 -5.35 26.83
N ARG A 484 -17.40 -4.87 27.46
CA ARG A 484 -17.44 -4.01 28.65
C ARG A 484 -17.67 -2.55 28.26
N ILE A 485 -18.73 -2.28 27.50
CA ILE A 485 -19.01 -0.98 26.88
C ILE A 485 -19.08 0.16 27.90
N GLU A 486 -19.70 -0.04 29.07
CA GLU A 486 -19.74 0.95 30.15
C GLU A 486 -18.36 1.32 30.70
N MET A 487 -17.41 0.37 30.71
CA MET A 487 -16.03 0.66 31.10
C MET A 487 -15.33 1.48 30.01
N ALA A 488 -15.52 1.10 28.74
CA ALA A 488 -14.99 1.84 27.60
C ALA A 488 -15.51 3.30 27.57
N ILE A 489 -16.80 3.52 27.78
CA ILE A 489 -17.40 4.87 27.84
C ILE A 489 -16.82 5.69 28.99
N ARG A 490 -16.70 5.13 30.20
CA ARG A 490 -16.10 5.83 31.34
C ARG A 490 -14.64 6.21 31.08
N ALA A 491 -13.86 5.28 30.51
CA ALA A 491 -12.47 5.54 30.15
C ALA A 491 -12.36 6.60 29.04
N LEU A 492 -13.24 6.59 28.05
CA LEU A 492 -13.30 7.62 27.02
C LEU A 492 -13.63 9.00 27.59
N ARG A 493 -14.61 9.13 28.50
CA ARG A 493 -14.92 10.42 29.16
C ARG A 493 -13.75 10.94 30.00
N LEU A 494 -13.01 10.05 30.66
CA LEU A 494 -11.77 10.41 31.35
C LEU A 494 -10.67 10.85 30.37
N ALA A 495 -10.52 10.16 29.24
CA ALA A 495 -9.57 10.54 28.21
C ALA A 495 -9.93 11.90 27.58
N GLU A 496 -11.22 12.17 27.37
CA GLU A 496 -11.69 13.44 26.82
C GLU A 496 -11.27 14.64 27.67
N THR A 497 -11.39 14.50 29.00
CA THR A 497 -10.94 15.54 29.94
C THR A 497 -9.42 15.61 30.06
N THR A 498 -8.74 14.46 30.10
CA THR A 498 -7.28 14.38 30.29
C THR A 498 -6.49 14.92 29.09
N TYR A 499 -6.99 14.71 27.87
CA TYR A 499 -6.29 15.03 26.62
C TYR A 499 -6.98 16.15 25.82
N ALA A 500 -7.82 16.98 26.45
CA ALA A 500 -8.56 18.06 25.80
C ALA A 500 -7.70 19.05 25.00
N GLY A 501 -6.40 19.16 25.34
CA GLY A 501 -5.45 20.10 24.74
C GLY A 501 -4.75 19.64 23.46
N ILE A 502 -5.04 18.45 22.92
CA ILE A 502 -4.40 17.95 21.69
C ILE A 502 -5.39 17.65 20.56
N PRO A 503 -5.00 17.79 19.27
CA PRO A 503 -5.89 17.53 18.14
C PRO A 503 -6.47 16.12 18.06
N GLU A 504 -5.77 15.13 18.60
CA GLU A 504 -6.16 13.72 18.63
C GLU A 504 -7.33 13.44 19.59
N ILE A 505 -7.76 14.44 20.37
CA ILE A 505 -8.98 14.32 21.18
C ILE A 505 -10.22 14.01 20.33
N GLU A 506 -10.21 14.38 19.06
CA GLU A 506 -11.27 14.04 18.10
C GLU A 506 -11.46 12.53 17.92
N SER A 507 -10.43 11.71 18.19
CA SER A 507 -10.54 10.25 18.19
C SER A 507 -11.41 9.76 19.34
N VAL A 508 -11.24 10.35 20.51
CA VAL A 508 -12.05 10.04 21.70
C VAL A 508 -13.49 10.47 21.46
N ARG A 509 -13.70 11.69 20.96
CA ARG A 509 -15.03 12.22 20.64
C ARG A 509 -15.78 11.40 19.60
N SER A 510 -15.09 10.99 18.54
CA SER A 510 -15.68 10.14 17.49
C SER A 510 -16.10 8.78 18.05
N MET A 511 -15.29 8.18 18.93
CA MET A 511 -15.60 6.89 19.54
C MET A 511 -16.71 7.01 20.61
N LEU A 512 -16.75 8.11 21.37
CA LEU A 512 -17.86 8.40 22.29
C LEU A 512 -19.18 8.55 21.52
N ALA A 513 -19.20 9.32 20.43
CA ALA A 513 -20.40 9.49 19.62
C ALA A 513 -20.94 8.18 19.03
N LEU A 514 -20.05 7.19 18.82
CA LEU A 514 -20.41 5.86 18.36
C LEU A 514 -20.98 4.99 19.49
N LEU A 515 -20.34 4.98 20.66
CA LEU A 515 -20.70 4.09 21.78
C LEU A 515 -21.81 4.65 22.69
N ASP A 516 -21.95 5.97 22.72
CA ASP A 516 -22.89 6.72 23.56
C ASP A 516 -23.49 7.88 22.73
N PRO A 517 -24.31 7.56 21.70
CA PRO A 517 -24.85 8.57 20.81
C PRO A 517 -25.79 9.52 21.56
N PRO A 518 -25.80 10.82 21.22
CA PRO A 518 -26.72 11.76 21.84
C PRO A 518 -28.18 11.36 21.58
N PRO A 519 -29.10 11.69 22.49
CA PRO A 519 -30.52 11.41 22.26
C PRO A 519 -31.00 12.07 20.96
N PRO A 520 -31.89 11.41 20.20
CA PRO A 520 -32.40 11.96 18.95
C PRO A 520 -33.06 13.33 19.21
N PRO A 521 -32.99 14.27 18.25
CA PRO A 521 -33.66 15.55 18.40
C PRO A 521 -35.16 15.33 18.67
N PRO A 522 -35.78 16.15 19.53
CA PRO A 522 -37.20 15.99 19.83
C PRO A 522 -38.01 16.10 18.54
N VAL A 523 -38.93 15.15 18.33
CA VAL A 523 -39.80 15.13 17.15
C VAL A 523 -40.67 16.39 17.19
N PRO A 524 -40.71 17.22 16.13
CA PRO A 524 -41.62 18.35 16.08
C PRO A 524 -43.05 17.88 16.35
N PHE A 525 -43.78 18.59 17.23
CA PHE A 525 -45.16 18.27 17.56
C PHE A 525 -45.99 18.10 16.27
N GLY A 526 -46.45 16.86 16.01
CA GLY A 526 -47.37 16.55 14.91
C GLY A 526 -46.90 15.53 13.86
N GLN A 527 -45.66 15.02 13.90
CA GLN A 527 -45.22 13.95 12.99
C GLN A 527 -44.90 12.66 13.76
N LYS A 528 -45.49 11.52 13.35
CA LYS A 528 -45.16 10.20 13.91
C LYS A 528 -43.79 9.74 13.39
N ALA A 529 -42.98 9.15 14.27
CA ALA A 529 -41.72 8.52 13.90
C ALA A 529 -41.95 7.45 12.80
N PRO A 530 -41.07 7.34 11.78
CA PRO A 530 -41.17 6.27 10.81
C PRO A 530 -40.94 4.92 11.51
N LEU A 531 -41.76 3.92 11.19
CA LEU A 531 -41.56 2.55 11.65
C LEU A 531 -40.20 2.03 11.15
N PRO A 532 -39.49 1.21 11.96
CA PRO A 532 -38.21 0.64 11.57
C PRO A 532 -38.40 -0.23 10.32
N LYS A 533 -37.61 0.03 9.27
CA LYS A 533 -37.52 -0.85 8.10
C LYS A 533 -36.81 -2.14 8.55
N LYS A 534 -37.46 -3.28 8.29
CA LYS A 534 -36.91 -4.62 8.50
C LYS A 534 -35.69 -4.90 7.63
#